data_AF-L9Z7E3-F1
#
_entry.id   AF-L9Z7E3-F1
#
_cell.length_a   1.000
_cell.length_b   1.000
_cell.length_c   1.000
_cell.angle_alpha   90.00
_cell.angle_beta   90.00
_cell.angle_gamma   90.00
#
_symmetry.space_group_name_H-M   'P 1'
#
loop_
_entity.id
_entity.type
_entity.pdbx_description
1 polymer ?
#
loop_
_entity_poly.entity_id
_entity_poly.type
_entity_poly.pdbx_seq_one_letter_code
_entity_poly.pdbx_strand_id
1 'polypeptide(L)' 'MTTMPNVELTRAMLRERAVDLYSDRELVTKLPGGRTHRYTYADAGERINRLAGALDGLGLEAGDHRRIALW' A
#
# COMPACT_ATOMS: atom_id res chain seq x y z
N MET A 1 -33.75 7.29 12.29
CA MET A 1 -32.86 7.60 11.15
C MET A 1 -31.48 7.85 11.71
N THR A 2 -30.53 6.95 11.49
CA THR A 2 -29.18 7.04 12.07
C THR A 2 -28.34 8.04 11.26
N THR A 3 -27.78 9.03 11.93
CA THR A 3 -26.96 10.13 11.38
C THR A 3 -25.49 9.77 11.17
N MET A 4 -25.14 8.47 11.22
CA MET A 4 -23.75 8.05 11.05
C MET A 4 -23.38 8.00 9.56
N PRO A 5 -22.19 8.51 9.18
CA PRO A 5 -21.72 8.42 7.81
C PRO A 5 -21.55 6.96 7.41
N ASN A 6 -22.08 6.60 6.23
CA ASN A 6 -21.85 5.30 5.63
C ASN A 6 -20.51 5.33 4.88
N VAL A 7 -19.53 4.56 5.36
CA VAL A 7 -18.18 4.52 4.81
C VAL A 7 -17.88 3.11 4.30
N GLU A 8 -17.38 3.02 3.07
CA GLU A 8 -16.93 1.75 2.49
C GLU A 8 -15.63 1.27 3.15
N LEU A 9 -15.58 -0.01 3.54
CA LEU A 9 -14.41 -0.61 4.17
C LEU A 9 -13.39 -1.05 3.12
N THR A 10 -12.53 -0.13 2.72
CA THR A 10 -11.49 -0.40 1.72
C THR A 10 -10.12 -0.65 2.36
N ARG A 11 -9.29 -1.44 1.67
CA ARG A 11 -7.87 -1.61 2.04
C ARG A 11 -7.08 -0.31 1.93
N ALA A 12 -7.46 0.57 1.00
CA ALA A 12 -6.85 1.88 0.82
C ALA A 12 -6.97 2.74 2.08
N MET A 13 -8.16 2.74 2.71
CA MET A 13 -8.42 3.48 3.94
C MET A 13 -7.50 3.07 5.09
N LEU A 14 -7.21 1.77 5.25
CA LEU A 14 -6.28 1.30 6.28
C LEU A 14 -4.85 1.79 6.02
N ARG A 15 -4.40 1.75 4.77
CA ARG A 15 -3.08 2.22 4.36
C ARG A 15 -2.93 3.73 4.61
N GLU A 16 -3.90 4.52 4.15
CA GLU A 16 -3.91 5.97 4.36
C GLU A 16 -3.84 6.30 5.84
N ARG A 17 -4.63 5.62 6.67
CA ARG A 17 -4.59 5.82 8.11
C ARG A 17 -3.24 5.46 8.74
N ALA A 18 -2.55 4.44 8.22
CA ALA A 18 -1.22 4.09 8.68
C ALA A 18 -0.17 5.16 8.34
N VAL A 19 -0.27 5.78 7.16
CA VAL A 19 0.57 6.91 6.78
C VAL A 19 0.25 8.14 7.64
N ASP A 20 -1.02 8.48 7.81
CA ASP A 20 -1.44 9.70 8.53
C ASP A 20 -1.07 9.67 10.01
N LEU A 21 -1.21 8.50 10.65
CA LEU A 21 -1.01 8.37 12.10
C LEU A 21 0.40 7.90 12.49
N TYR A 22 1.07 7.17 11.61
CA TYR A 22 2.29 6.42 11.94
C TYR A 22 3.33 6.50 10.82
N SER A 23 3.39 7.63 10.11
CA SER A 23 4.27 7.86 8.96
C SER A 23 5.71 7.44 9.20
N ASP A 24 6.24 7.69 10.40
CA ASP A 24 7.62 7.47 10.82
C ASP A 24 7.90 6.04 11.34
N ARG A 25 6.88 5.21 11.55
CA ARG A 25 7.09 3.85 12.05
C ARG A 25 7.81 2.98 11.04
N GLU A 26 8.85 2.31 11.52
CA GLU A 26 9.72 1.48 10.70
C GLU A 26 9.06 0.15 10.28
N LEU A 27 9.23 -0.18 9.01
CA LEU A 27 8.96 -1.44 8.35
C LEU A 27 10.30 -2.11 8.02
N VAL A 28 10.52 -3.29 8.58
CA VAL A 28 11.76 -4.05 8.41
C VAL A 28 11.46 -5.32 7.61
N THR A 29 12.13 -5.48 6.46
CA THR A 29 11.96 -6.62 5.56
C THR A 29 13.28 -7.34 5.37
N LYS A 30 13.31 -8.66 5.62
CA LYS A 30 14.45 -9.50 5.25
C LYS A 30 14.36 -9.87 3.77
N LEU A 31 15.41 -9.58 3.02
CA LEU A 31 15.53 -9.90 1.61
C LEU A 31 16.27 -11.25 1.43
N PRO A 32 16.06 -11.92 0.29
CA PRO A 32 16.93 -13.03 -0.14
C PRO A 32 18.40 -12.60 -0.11
N GLY A 33 19.29 -13.49 0.33
CA GLY A 33 20.71 -13.17 0.53
C GLY A 33 21.04 -12.50 1.88
N GLY A 34 20.07 -12.43 2.82
CA GLY A 34 20.32 -12.04 4.21
C GLY A 34 20.37 -10.54 4.47
N ARG A 35 20.23 -9.71 3.43
CA ARG A 35 20.13 -8.25 3.58
C ARG A 35 18.82 -7.86 4.25
N THR A 36 18.85 -6.78 5.01
CA THR A 36 17.65 -6.19 5.62
C THR A 36 17.35 -4.86 4.95
N HIS A 37 16.11 -4.69 4.48
CA HIS A 37 15.58 -3.43 3.98
C HIS A 37 14.75 -2.76 5.08
N ARG A 38 15.03 -1.49 5.36
CA ARG A 38 14.35 -0.68 6.39
C ARG A 38 13.79 0.56 5.71
N TYR A 39 12.53 0.86 5.99
CA TYR A 39 11.79 2.00 5.44
C TYR A 39 10.61 2.31 6.35
N THR A 40 9.86 3.36 6.08
CA THR A 40 8.74 3.80 6.92
C THR A 40 7.38 3.58 6.25
N TYR A 41 6.28 3.78 6.98
CA TYR A 41 4.95 3.79 6.35
C TYR A 41 4.81 4.91 5.32
N ALA A 42 5.45 6.07 5.51
CA ALA A 42 5.48 7.13 4.51
C ALA A 42 6.15 6.66 3.21
N ASP A 43 7.33 6.04 3.32
CA ASP A 43 8.05 5.47 2.17
C ASP A 43 7.22 4.38 1.48
N ALA A 44 6.50 3.56 2.26
CA ALA A 44 5.62 2.53 1.73
C ALA A 44 4.47 3.14 0.91
N GLY A 45 3.82 4.16 1.46
CA GLY A 45 2.72 4.88 0.80
C GLY A 45 3.14 5.47 -0.54
N GLU A 46 4.28 6.17 -0.57
CA GLU A 46 4.80 6.77 -1.80
C GLU A 46 5.10 5.71 -2.88
N ARG A 47 5.74 4.59 -2.49
CA ARG A 47 6.06 3.50 -3.42
C ARG A 47 4.81 2.81 -3.96
N ILE A 48 3.80 2.60 -3.11
CA ILE A 48 2.52 2.01 -3.53
C ILE A 48 1.79 2.93 -4.51
N ASN A 49 1.75 4.24 -4.24
CA ASN A 49 1.09 5.20 -5.12
C ASN A 49 1.81 5.31 -6.48
N ARG A 50 3.14 5.29 -6.50
CA ARG A 50 3.92 5.24 -7.75
C ARG A 50 3.63 3.97 -8.55
N LEU A 51 3.56 2.82 -7.88
CA LEU A 51 3.20 1.55 -8.53
C LEU A 51 1.77 1.61 -9.09
N ALA A 52 0.81 2.11 -8.32
CA ALA A 52 -0.58 2.26 -8.77
C ALA A 52 -0.65 3.11 -10.05
N GLY A 53 -0.05 4.31 -10.06
CA GLY A 53 -0.04 5.17 -11.24
C GLY A 53 0.66 4.54 -12.45
N ALA A 54 1.73 3.75 -12.23
CA ALA A 54 2.37 3.01 -13.31
C ALA A 54 1.47 1.88 -13.87
N LEU A 55 0.69 1.21 -13.02
CA LEU A 55 -0.26 0.18 -13.44
C LEU A 55 -1.45 0.78 -14.19
N ASP A 56 -1.94 1.94 -13.74
CA ASP A 56 -2.99 2.70 -14.44
C ASP A 56 -2.52 3.11 -15.84
N GLY A 57 -1.25 3.56 -15.95
CA GLY A 57 -0.63 3.89 -17.24
C GLY A 57 -0.49 2.71 -18.20
N LEU A 58 -0.56 1.46 -17.71
CA LEU A 58 -0.56 0.25 -18.54
C LEU A 58 -1.97 -0.13 -19.03
N GLY A 59 -3.02 0.62 -18.66
CA GLY A 59 -4.38 0.41 -19.15
C GLY A 59 -5.07 -0.84 -18.57
N LEU A 60 -4.75 -1.20 -17.32
CA LEU A 60 -5.42 -2.30 -16.64
C LEU A 60 -6.87 -1.97 -16.28
N GLU A 61 -7.72 -2.98 -16.30
CA GLU A 61 -9.09 -2.88 -15.82
C GLU A 61 -9.24 -3.40 -14.38
N ALA A 62 -10.31 -2.95 -13.72
CA ALA A 62 -10.67 -3.45 -12.40
C ALA A 62 -10.99 -4.95 -12.48
N GLY A 63 -10.23 -5.76 -11.75
CA GLY A 63 -10.34 -7.22 -11.78
C GLY A 63 -9.21 -7.92 -12.53
N ASP A 64 -8.35 -7.18 -13.22
CA ASP A 64 -7.11 -7.73 -13.78
C ASP A 64 -6.21 -8.25 -12.65
N HIS A 65 -6.03 -9.57 -12.62
CA HIS A 65 -5.27 -10.25 -11.58
C HIS A 65 -3.79 -10.24 -11.95
N ARG A 66 -2.97 -9.65 -11.08
CA ARG A 66 -1.52 -9.71 -11.21
C ARG A 66 -0.94 -10.63 -10.15
N ARG A 67 -0.13 -11.59 -10.59
CA ARG A 67 0.62 -12.48 -9.70
C ARG A 67 1.98 -11.85 -9.42
N ILE A 68 2.27 -11.55 -8.17
CA ILE A 68 3.62 -11.20 -7.74
C ILE A 68 4.33 -12.51 -7.42
N ALA A 69 5.36 -12.88 -8.19
CA ALA A 69 6.27 -13.95 -7.84
C ALA A 69 7.32 -13.39 -6.86
N LEU A 70 7.17 -13.69 -5.57
CA LEU A 70 8.14 -13.37 -4.52
C LEU A 70 8.95 -14.63 -4.21
N TRP A 71 9.96 -14.92 -5.03
CA TRP A 71 11.02 -15.91 -4.74
C TRP A 71 12.32 -15.48 -5.41
#